data_AF-A0A1C5NDF6-F1
#
_entry.id   AF-A0A1C5NDF6-F1
#
_cell.length_a   1.000
_cell.length_b   1.000
_cell.length_c   1.000
_cell.angle_alpha   90.00
_cell.angle_beta   90.00
_cell.angle_gamma   90.00
#
_symmetry.space_group_name_H-M   'P 1'
#
loop_
_entity.id
_entity.type
_entity.pdbx_description
1 polymer ?
#
loop_
_entity_poly.entity_id
_entity_poly.type
_entity_poly.pdbx_seq_one_letter_code
_entity_poly.pdbx_strand_id
1 'polypeptide(L)'
;MLARLETMILMGMELPVSAVRRQIASGLDIMVHLGRMRDRSRKVLEILEITGYSYEKEEILTHTLYEFEESRKGGEKVEGTLVKKGELEQTRKLERAGLM
;
A
#
# COMPACT_ATOMS: atom_id res chain seq x y z
N MET A 1 17.98 0.05 4.13
CA MET A 1 17.67 1.48 3.89
C MET A 1 16.70 2.03 4.94
N LEU A 2 15.69 1.25 5.34
CA LEU A 2 14.81 1.51 6.50
C LEU A 2 15.57 1.71 7.81
N ALA A 3 16.60 0.91 8.09
CA ALA A 3 17.43 1.05 9.28
C ALA A 3 18.08 2.45 9.43
N ARG A 4 18.47 3.10 8.32
CA ARG A 4 19.05 4.46 8.37
C ARG A 4 17.99 5.53 8.63
N LEU A 5 16.75 5.31 8.20
CA LEU A 5 15.61 6.20 8.49
C LEU A 5 15.13 6.03 9.94
N GLU A 6 15.11 4.80 10.48
CA GLU A 6 14.79 4.52 11.89
C GLU A 6 15.77 5.22 12.84
N THR A 7 17.08 5.12 12.57
CA THR A 7 18.10 5.79 13.39
C THR A 7 17.98 7.31 13.36
N MET A 8 17.61 7.90 12.21
CA MET A 8 17.46 9.36 12.08
C MET A 8 16.22 9.89 12.80
N ILE A 9 15.13 9.12 12.85
CA ILE A 9 13.89 9.50 13.56
C ILE A 9 14.09 9.43 15.08
N LEU A 10 14.79 8.40 15.58
CA LEU A 10 15.06 8.22 17.00
C LEU A 10 15.90 9.34 17.64
N MET A 11 16.66 10.12 16.87
CA MET A 11 17.54 11.19 17.39
C MET A 11 16.89 12.59 17.43
N GLY A 12 15.73 12.80 16.79
CA GLY A 12 15.13 14.15 16.64
C GLY A 12 13.91 14.42 17.53
N MET A 13 13.17 13.37 17.88
CA MET A 13 12.04 13.30 18.82
C MET A 13 11.64 11.82 18.82
N GLU A 14 11.48 11.19 19.98
CA GLU A 14 10.97 9.82 20.06
C GLU A 14 9.47 9.79 19.74
N LEU A 15 9.10 9.97 18.47
CA LEU A 15 7.81 9.52 17.99
C LEU A 15 7.93 8.01 17.81
N PRO A 16 7.26 7.20 18.65
CA PRO A 16 7.31 5.76 18.51
C PRO A 16 6.91 5.36 17.09
N VAL A 17 7.58 4.38 16.48
CA VAL A 17 7.23 3.89 15.14
C VAL A 17 5.74 3.54 15.05
N SER A 18 5.15 3.06 16.14
CA SER A 18 3.72 2.83 16.29
C SER A 18 2.87 4.10 16.16
N ALA A 19 3.32 5.25 16.66
CA ALA A 19 2.65 6.53 16.47
C ALA A 19 2.63 6.95 14.99
N VAL A 20 3.75 6.77 14.28
CA VAL A 20 3.82 7.03 12.84
C VAL A 20 2.89 6.10 12.06
N ARG A 21 2.92 4.79 12.35
CA ARG A 21 2.04 3.80 11.70
C ARG A 21 0.55 4.10 11.95
N ARG A 22 0.19 4.53 13.16
CA ARG A 22 -1.18 4.99 13.47
C ARG A 22 -1.58 6.22 12.67
N GLN A 23 -0.69 7.19 12.52
CA GLN A 23 -0.96 8.37 11.70
C GLN A 23 -1.16 8.01 10.22
N ILE A 24 -0.32 7.10 9.69
CA ILE A 24 -0.47 6.59 8.32
C ILE A 24 -1.80 5.87 8.15
N ALA A 25 -2.15 4.96 9.08
CA ALA A 25 -3.39 4.20 9.04
C ALA A 25 -4.65 5.08 9.13
N SER A 26 -4.57 6.22 9.84
CA SER A 26 -5.68 7.17 9.95
C SER A 26 -5.77 8.13 8.77
N GLY A 27 -4.65 8.41 8.10
CA GLY A 27 -4.54 9.47 7.10
C GLY A 27 -4.61 9.01 5.65
N LEU A 28 -4.36 7.72 5.39
CA LEU A 28 -4.36 7.15 4.04
C LEU A 28 -5.54 6.19 3.87
N ASP A 29 -6.22 6.28 2.74
CA ASP A 29 -7.30 5.37 2.36
C ASP A 29 -6.83 4.32 1.34
N ILE A 30 -6.09 4.75 0.33
CA ILE A 30 -5.61 3.91 -0.78
C ILE A 30 -4.11 4.09 -0.95
N MET A 31 -3.40 2.99 -1.20
CA MET A 31 -1.99 2.97 -1.56
C MET A 31 -1.80 2.27 -2.91
N VAL A 32 -1.01 2.89 -3.78
CA VAL A 32 -0.65 2.35 -5.09
C VAL A 32 0.84 2.02 -5.07
N HIS A 33 1.17 0.73 -5.09
CA HIS A 33 2.55 0.26 -5.09
C HIS A 33 3.09 0.20 -6.52
N LEU A 34 4.13 1.00 -6.79
CA LEU A 34 4.84 1.01 -8.07
C LEU A 34 6.16 0.24 -7.93
N GLY A 35 6.43 -0.67 -8.87
CA GLY A 35 7.66 -1.44 -8.95
C GLY A 35 8.38 -1.25 -10.27
N ARG A 36 9.68 -1.52 -10.26
CA ARG A 36 10.49 -1.60 -11.49
C ARG A 36 10.60 -3.06 -11.91
N MET A 37 10.15 -3.35 -13.13
CA MET A 37 10.14 -4.69 -13.69
C MET A 37 11.51 -5.06 -14.29
N ARG A 38 11.68 -6.34 -14.63
CA ARG A 38 12.92 -6.85 -15.27
C ARG A 38 13.24 -6.17 -16.60
N ASP A 39 12.23 -5.72 -17.34
CA ASP A 39 12.35 -4.95 -18.58
C ASP A 39 12.65 -3.45 -18.34
N ARG A 40 12.94 -3.07 -17.09
CA ARG A 40 13.19 -1.70 -16.59
C ARG A 40 11.97 -0.79 -16.61
N SER A 41 10.82 -1.23 -17.11
CA SER A 41 9.57 -0.45 -17.05
C SER A 41 9.12 -0.29 -15.59
N ARG A 42 8.38 0.79 -15.31
CA ARG A 42 7.66 0.96 -14.04
C ARG A 42 6.22 0.54 -14.25
N LYS A 43 5.71 -0.31 -13.36
CA LYS A 43 4.32 -0.76 -13.37
C LYS A 43 3.72 -0.66 -11.98
N VAL A 44 2.40 -0.49 -11.92
CA VAL A 44 1.64 -0.71 -10.69
C VAL A 44 1.67 -2.20 -10.42
N LEU A 45 2.19 -2.58 -9.25
CA LEU A 45 2.25 -3.96 -8.78
C LEU A 45 1.02 -4.31 -7.95
N GLU A 46 0.55 -3.37 -7.14
CA GLU A 46 -0.55 -3.59 -6.24
C GLU A 46 -1.29 -2.27 -5.98
N ILE A 47 -2.61 -2.36 -5.84
CA ILE A 47 -3.46 -1.30 -5.29
C ILE A 47 -4.14 -1.91 -4.08
N LEU A 48 -3.92 -1.30 -2.93
CA LEU A 48 -4.48 -1.75 -1.65
C LEU A 48 -5.20 -0.61 -0.96
N GLU A 49 -6.22 -0.97 -0.19
CA GLU A 49 -6.90 -0.10 0.75
C GLU A 49 -6.26 -0.27 2.13
N ILE A 50 -6.18 0.82 2.88
CA ILE A 50 -5.79 0.80 4.28
C ILE A 50 -7.06 0.63 5.12
N THR A 51 -7.17 -0.51 5.80
CA THR A 51 -8.36 -0.85 6.60
C THR A 51 -8.22 -0.46 8.07
N GLY A 52 -7.01 -0.15 8.53
CA GLY A 52 -6.76 0.37 9.88
C GLY A 52 -5.38 0.03 10.44
N TYR A 53 -5.31 -0.11 11.77
CA TYR A 53 -4.08 -0.41 12.50
C TYR A 53 -4.37 -1.45 13.59
N SER A 54 -3.56 -2.51 13.66
CA SER A 54 -3.62 -3.50 14.72
C SER A 54 -2.72 -3.09 15.89
N TYR A 55 -3.31 -2.86 17.06
CA TYR A 55 -2.56 -2.58 18.29
C TYR A 55 -1.82 -3.81 18.83
N GLU A 56 -2.36 -5.01 18.61
CA GLU A 56 -1.76 -6.27 19.07
C GLU A 56 -0.50 -6.64 18.26
N LYS A 57 -0.53 -6.37 16.94
CA LYS A 57 0.56 -6.72 16.02
C LYS A 57 1.45 -5.53 15.64
N GLU A 58 1.09 -4.33 16.10
CA GLU A 58 1.72 -3.05 15.75
C GLU A 58 1.87 -2.79 14.24
N GLU A 59 0.93 -3.26 13.42
CA GLU A 59 0.99 -3.19 11.95
C GLU A 59 -0.19 -2.44 11.34
N ILE A 60 0.03 -1.88 10.16
CA ILE A 60 -1.04 -1.30 9.33
C ILE A 60 -1.78 -2.44 8.67
N LEU A 61 -3.11 -2.44 8.80
CA LEU A 61 -3.99 -3.40 8.16
C LEU A 61 -4.31 -2.92 6.75
N THR A 62 -4.21 -3.83 5.79
CA THR A 62 -4.39 -3.55 4.37
C THR A 62 -5.27 -4.60 3.71
N HIS A 63 -6.07 -4.20 2.72
CA HIS A 63 -6.86 -5.08 1.88
C HIS A 63 -6.49 -4.87 0.40
N THR A 64 -6.06 -5.93 -0.28
CA THR A 64 -5.63 -5.84 -1.69
C THR A 64 -6.84 -5.75 -2.61
N LEU A 65 -6.95 -4.65 -3.36
CA LEU A 65 -8.02 -4.41 -4.33
C LEU A 65 -7.61 -4.90 -5.72
N TYR A 66 -6.37 -4.65 -6.11
CA TYR A 66 -5.83 -5.08 -7.41
C TYR A 66 -4.39 -5.54 -7.25
N GLU A 67 -4.01 -6.57 -8.00
CA GLU A 67 -2.65 -7.08 -8.06
C GLU A 67 -2.24 -7.26 -9.52
N PHE A 68 -0.99 -6.97 -9.83
CA PHE A 68 -0.44 -7.14 -11.16
C PHE A 68 -0.10 -8.60 -11.43
N GLU A 69 -0.72 -9.16 -12.46
CA GLU A 69 -0.41 -10.51 -12.93
C GLU A 69 0.37 -10.44 -14.24
N GLU A 70 1.59 -11.00 -14.25
CA GLU A 70 2.37 -11.17 -15.48
C GLU A 70 1.69 -12.18 -16.41
N SER A 71 1.53 -11.79 -17.68
CA SER A 71 1.12 -12.71 -18.73
C SER A 71 2.21 -13.77 -18.92
N ARG A 72 1.83 -15.04 -19.06
CA ARG A 72 2.76 -16.16 -19.27
C ARG A 72 3.56 -16.10 -20.57
N LYS A 73 3.34 -15.10 -21.44
CA LYS A 73 4.17 -14.87 -22.61
C LYS A 73 5.54 -14.36 -22.18
N GLY A 74 6.46 -15.30 -21.97
CA GLY A 74 7.87 -15.03 -21.65
C GLY A 74 8.57 -14.32 -22.80
N GLY A 75 8.51 -12.98 -22.81
CA GLY A 75 9.30 -12.11 -23.68
C GLY A 75 10.24 -11.20 -22.90
N GLU A 76 11.09 -10.47 -23.62
CA GLU A 76 11.95 -9.42 -23.03
C GLU A 76 11.15 -8.31 -22.37
N LYS A 77 9.95 -8.03 -22.88
CA LYS A 77 9.02 -7.04 -22.33
C LYS A 77 8.10 -7.71 -21.32
N VAL A 78 7.91 -7.08 -20.17
CA VAL A 78 6.95 -7.54 -19.17
C VAL A 78 5.55 -7.08 -19.57
N GLU A 79 4.72 -8.03 -19.95
CA GLU A 79 3.30 -7.83 -20.22
C GLU A 79 2.48 -8.42 -19.08
N GLY A 80 1.39 -7.76 -18.75
CA GLY A 80 0.54 -8.14 -17.62
C GLY A 80 -0.52 -7.08 -17.37
N THR A 81 -1.46 -7.41 -16.50
CA THR A 81 -2.62 -6.58 -16.21
C THR A 81 -2.89 -6.55 -14.71
N LEU A 82 -3.44 -5.44 -14.23
CA LEU A 82 -4.00 -5.40 -12.88
C LEU A 82 -5.28 -6.22 -12.85
N VAL A 83 -5.30 -7.23 -12.01
CA VAL A 83 -6.45 -8.11 -11.79
C VAL A 83 -7.08 -7.72 -10.47
N LYS A 84 -8.40 -7.54 -10.47
CA LYS A 84 -9.17 -7.23 -9.26
C LYS A 84 -9.15 -8.43 -8.31
N LYS A 85 -8.78 -8.20 -7.06
CA LYS A 85 -8.68 -9.21 -6.00
C LYS A 85 -9.73 -9.03 -4.90
N GLY A 86 -10.21 -7.80 -4.71
CA GLY A 86 -11.12 -7.44 -3.63
C GLY A 86 -12.04 -6.28 -3.98
N GLU A 87 -13.02 -6.06 -3.12
CA GLU A 87 -13.92 -4.90 -3.14
C GLU A 87 -13.51 -3.94 -2.02
N LEU A 88 -13.94 -2.68 -2.12
CA LEU A 88 -13.69 -1.71 -1.06
C LEU A 88 -14.45 -2.10 0.22
N GLU A 89 -13.77 -2.10 1.37
CA GLU A 89 -14.40 -2.34 2.68
C GLU A 89 -14.78 -1.00 3.37
N GLN A 90 -13.91 0.02 3.29
CA GLN A 90 -14.12 1.33 3.93
C GLN A 90 -14.85 2.35 3.04
N THR A 91 -16.15 2.13 2.76
CA THR A 91 -16.96 3.01 1.87
C THR A 91 -17.49 4.29 2.52
N ARG A 92 -17.42 4.42 3.85
CA ARG A 92 -18.06 5.54 4.59
C ARG A 92 -17.69 6.93 4.10
N LYS A 93 -16.44 7.14 3.66
CA LYS A 93 -16.01 8.45 3.10
C LYS A 93 -16.68 8.73 1.76
N LEU A 94 -16.86 7.70 0.93
CA LEU A 94 -17.53 7.79 -0.37
C LEU A 94 -19.03 8.06 -0.19
N GLU A 95 -19.68 7.34 0.72
CA GLU A 95 -21.09 7.56 1.08
C GLU A 95 -21.33 9.00 1.58
N ARG A 96 -20.47 9.48 2.49
CA ARG A 96 -20.55 10.86 3.00
C ARG A 96 -20.28 11.92 1.92
N ALA A 97 -19.55 11.56 0.88
CA ALA A 97 -19.31 12.43 -0.27
C ALA A 97 -20.42 12.33 -1.34
N GLY A 98 -21.41 11.44 -1.16
CA GLY A 98 -22.47 11.19 -2.13
C GLY A 98 -22.00 10.47 -3.40
N LEU A 99 -20.88 9.73 -3.31
CA LEU A 99 -20.29 8.97 -4.42
C LEU A 99 -20.74 7.51 -4.47
N MET A 100 -21.50 7.08 -3.45
CA MET A 100 -22.18 5.79 -3.31
C MET A 100 -23.49 6.04 -2.57
#